data_AF-A0A661MZZ2-F1
#
_entry.id   AF-A0A661MZZ2-F1
#
_cell.length_a   1.000
_cell.length_b   1.000
_cell.length_c   1.000
_cell.angle_alpha   90.00
_cell.angle_beta   90.00
_cell.angle_gamma   90.00
#
_symmetry.space_group_name_H-M   'P 1'
#
loop_
_entity.id
_entity.type
_entity.pdbx_description
1 polymer ?
#
loop_
_entity_poly.entity_id
_entity_poly.type
_entity_poly.pdbx_seq_one_letter_code
_entity_poly.pdbx_strand_id
1 'polypeptide(L)'
;MGKQDEAADALERTLAIVLQVRKRGTSPTARLRAERLLARVLDGYGDRASASRAHERALEIATSHRQMLGPMVRRAVGRALTYKDITAARAALQKGIKGKIETEDLVHGALCLMLLERELGEAPDGKVDRILLDAVDGDEWTSQLARWARGMLNDEQLRATASKYSERIEAEFYISMRAQGSGQAAATEGLKRVAATPLIDLVEVRIARDRLAPKLQTKIPAKYRLP
;
A
#
# COMPACT_ATOMS: atom_id res chain seq x y z
N MET A 1 -14.75 -20.83 20.93
CA MET A 1 -15.01 -19.70 20.00
C MET A 1 -14.17 -19.92 18.76
N GLY A 2 -14.72 -19.70 17.56
CA GLY A 2 -13.96 -19.87 16.33
C GLY A 2 -13.02 -18.68 16.09
N LYS A 3 -11.93 -18.89 15.34
CA LYS A 3 -10.99 -17.82 14.95
C LYS A 3 -11.68 -16.64 14.22
N GLN A 4 -12.83 -16.89 13.58
CA GLN A 4 -13.63 -15.84 12.93
C GLN A 4 -14.40 -14.98 13.93
N ASP A 5 -14.94 -15.57 15.00
CA ASP A 5 -15.67 -14.84 16.04
C ASP A 5 -14.72 -13.90 16.79
N GLU A 6 -13.52 -14.40 17.13
CA GLU A 6 -12.48 -13.58 17.77
C GLU A 6 -12.03 -12.41 16.89
N ALA A 7 -11.92 -12.64 15.57
CA ALA A 7 -11.59 -11.59 14.61
C ALA A 7 -12.71 -10.55 14.47
N ALA A 8 -13.98 -10.97 14.48
CA ALA A 8 -15.12 -10.07 14.46
C ALA A 8 -15.18 -9.20 15.73
N ASP A 9 -15.00 -9.79 16.91
CA ASP A 9 -14.97 -9.08 18.19
C ASP A 9 -13.81 -8.08 18.27
N ALA A 10 -12.65 -8.46 17.74
CA ALA A 10 -11.50 -7.57 17.66
C ALA A 10 -11.76 -6.38 16.73
N LEU A 11 -12.36 -6.61 15.55
CA LEU A 11 -12.73 -5.55 14.63
C LEU A 11 -13.80 -4.61 15.20
N GLU A 12 -14.80 -5.13 15.90
CA GLU A 12 -15.84 -4.32 16.53
C GLU A 12 -15.24 -3.41 17.62
N ARG A 13 -14.43 -3.97 18.52
CA ARG A 13 -13.73 -3.19 19.55
C ARG A 13 -12.85 -2.11 18.93
N THR A 14 -12.12 -2.45 17.87
CA THR A 14 -11.26 -1.50 17.16
C THR A 14 -12.09 -0.39 16.50
N LEU A 15 -13.21 -0.73 15.86
CA LEU A 15 -14.10 0.26 15.24
C LEU A 15 -14.63 1.26 16.28
N ALA A 16 -15.08 0.78 17.43
CA ALA A 16 -15.55 1.62 18.53
C ALA A 16 -14.47 2.63 18.97
N ILE A 17 -13.26 2.14 19.22
CA ILE A 17 -12.11 2.97 19.64
C ILE A 17 -11.78 4.00 18.58
N VAL A 18 -11.69 3.60 17.31
CA VAL A 18 -11.33 4.50 16.21
C VAL A 18 -12.37 5.60 16.03
N LEU A 19 -13.67 5.29 16.12
CA LEU A 19 -14.73 6.29 16.04
C LEU A 19 -14.67 7.28 17.22
N GLN A 20 -14.32 6.83 18.42
CA GLN A 20 -14.10 7.71 19.56
C GLN A 20 -12.88 8.62 19.37
N VAL A 21 -11.75 8.06 18.94
CA VAL A 21 -10.52 8.82 18.66
C VAL A 21 -10.77 9.86 17.58
N ARG A 22 -11.50 9.51 16.52
CA ARG A 22 -11.88 10.43 15.45
C ARG A 22 -12.69 11.62 15.97
N LYS A 23 -13.69 11.38 16.84
CA LYS A 23 -14.51 12.45 17.45
C LYS A 23 -13.68 13.39 18.33
N ARG A 24 -12.67 12.86 19.03
CA ARG A 24 -11.81 13.63 19.95
C ARG A 24 -10.58 14.24 19.27
N GLY A 25 -10.25 13.82 18.06
CA GLY A 25 -9.05 14.27 17.33
C GLY A 25 -9.12 15.73 16.91
N THR A 26 -8.41 16.60 17.62
CA THR A 26 -8.37 18.03 17.33
C THR A 26 -7.22 18.42 16.39
N SER A 27 -6.07 17.74 16.45
CA SER A 27 -4.92 18.04 15.60
C SER A 27 -4.97 17.35 14.21
N PRO A 28 -4.35 17.92 13.16
CA PRO A 28 -4.29 17.31 11.83
C PRO A 28 -3.68 15.90 11.86
N THR A 29 -2.60 15.70 12.62
CA THR A 29 -1.94 14.38 12.77
C THR A 29 -2.86 13.36 13.43
N ALA A 30 -3.60 13.77 14.48
CA ALA A 30 -4.54 12.88 15.17
C ALA A 30 -5.70 12.49 14.24
N ARG A 31 -6.24 13.45 13.48
CA ARG A 31 -7.30 13.19 12.48
C ARG A 31 -6.82 12.27 11.37
N LEU A 32 -5.64 12.52 10.81
CA LEU A 32 -5.03 11.68 9.78
C LEU A 32 -4.82 10.25 10.28
N ARG A 33 -4.32 10.08 11.51
CA ARG A 33 -4.16 8.76 12.13
C ARG A 33 -5.49 8.06 12.34
N ALA A 34 -6.52 8.78 12.80
CA ALA A 34 -7.86 8.24 12.99
C ALA A 34 -8.47 7.77 11.67
N GLU A 35 -8.41 8.59 10.62
CA GLU A 35 -8.94 8.22 9.29
C GLU A 35 -8.19 7.03 8.67
N ARG A 36 -6.86 6.96 8.84
CA ARG A 36 -6.06 5.78 8.42
C ARG A 36 -6.49 4.50 9.14
N LEU A 37 -6.71 4.57 10.45
CA LEU A 37 -7.15 3.42 11.23
C LEU A 37 -8.58 3.02 10.86
N LEU A 38 -9.46 3.99 10.62
CA LEU A 38 -10.83 3.76 10.18
C LEU A 38 -10.85 3.02 8.87
N ALA A 39 -10.07 3.48 7.89
CA ALA A 39 -9.98 2.82 6.60
C ALA A 39 -9.50 1.36 6.72
N ARG A 40 -8.50 1.10 7.56
CA ARG A 40 -8.01 -0.27 7.81
C ARG A 40 -9.07 -1.17 8.43
N VAL A 41 -9.83 -0.66 9.40
CA VAL A 41 -10.90 -1.42 10.04
C VAL A 41 -12.00 -1.74 9.03
N LEU A 42 -12.43 -0.74 8.25
CA LEU A 42 -13.45 -0.90 7.21
C LEU A 42 -13.01 -1.89 6.13
N ASP A 43 -11.72 -1.89 5.76
CA ASP A 43 -11.14 -2.89 4.89
C ASP A 43 -11.22 -4.31 5.47
N GLY A 44 -11.06 -4.45 6.79
CA GLY A 44 -11.24 -5.72 7.51
C GLY A 44 -12.69 -6.22 7.50
N TYR A 45 -13.66 -5.31 7.48
CA TYR A 45 -15.08 -5.62 7.26
C TYR A 45 -15.44 -5.87 5.79
N GLY A 46 -14.52 -5.62 4.86
CA GLY A 46 -14.79 -5.68 3.42
C GLY A 46 -15.60 -4.49 2.88
N ASP A 47 -15.86 -3.45 3.68
CA ASP A 47 -16.53 -2.23 3.21
C ASP A 47 -15.53 -1.32 2.48
N ARG A 48 -15.26 -1.69 1.21
CA ARG A 48 -14.27 -1.01 0.37
C ARG A 48 -14.63 0.43 0.08
N ALA A 49 -15.91 0.73 -0.11
CA ALA A 49 -16.37 2.07 -0.45
C ALA A 49 -16.13 3.03 0.72
N SER A 50 -16.54 2.66 1.93
CA SER A 50 -16.31 3.49 3.11
C SER A 50 -14.83 3.58 3.47
N ALA A 51 -14.07 2.49 3.28
CA ALA A 51 -12.61 2.51 3.47
C ALA A 51 -11.91 3.44 2.48
N SER A 52 -12.32 3.48 1.21
CA SER A 52 -11.78 4.42 0.20
C SER A 52 -12.07 5.88 0.60
N ARG A 53 -13.30 6.21 1.01
CA ARG A 53 -13.63 7.56 1.50
C ARG A 53 -12.78 7.97 2.72
N ALA A 54 -12.55 7.06 3.67
CA ALA A 54 -11.68 7.33 4.82
C ALA A 54 -10.22 7.58 4.40
N HIS A 55 -9.73 6.83 3.40
CA HIS A 55 -8.41 7.07 2.83
C HIS A 55 -8.30 8.41 2.10
N GLU A 56 -9.31 8.79 1.34
CA GLU A 56 -9.36 10.09 0.65
C GLU A 56 -9.28 11.25 1.63
N ARG A 57 -10.08 11.22 2.71
CA ARG A 57 -10.00 12.22 3.79
C ARG A 57 -8.62 12.26 4.45
N ALA A 58 -8.00 11.09 4.70
CA ALA A 58 -6.65 11.05 5.25
C ALA A 58 -5.62 11.67 4.29
N LEU A 59 -5.77 11.44 2.99
CA LEU A 59 -4.89 11.99 1.96
C LEU A 59 -5.10 13.50 1.80
N GLU A 60 -6.33 13.99 1.86
CA GLU A 60 -6.65 15.42 1.88
C GLU A 60 -5.96 16.14 3.05
N ILE A 61 -6.05 15.59 4.27
CA ILE A 61 -5.33 16.16 5.42
C ILE A 61 -3.82 16.20 5.16
N ALA A 62 -3.27 15.16 4.52
CA ALA A 62 -1.85 15.07 4.19
C ALA A 62 -1.42 16.07 3.12
N THR A 63 -2.32 16.47 2.19
CA THR A 63 -1.96 17.45 1.14
C THR A 63 -1.58 18.82 1.71
N SER A 64 -2.10 19.18 2.89
CA SER A 64 -1.71 20.41 3.60
C SER A 64 -0.42 20.27 4.43
N HIS A 65 0.18 19.07 4.49
CA HIS A 65 1.35 18.77 5.33
C HIS A 65 2.37 17.94 4.55
N ARG A 66 3.32 18.60 3.87
CA ARG A 66 4.27 17.96 2.95
C ARG A 66 4.96 16.72 3.55
N GLN A 67 5.41 16.80 4.81
CA GLN A 67 6.08 15.69 5.50
C GLN A 67 5.19 14.45 5.72
N MET A 68 3.87 14.59 5.60
CA MET A 68 2.91 13.48 5.72
C MET A 68 2.45 12.97 4.36
N LEU A 69 2.58 13.78 3.30
CA LEU A 69 2.01 13.45 1.99
C LEU A 69 2.69 12.24 1.36
N GLY A 70 4.02 12.19 1.34
CA GLY A 70 4.78 11.09 0.74
C GLY A 70 4.41 9.70 1.30
N PRO A 71 4.54 9.49 2.63
CA PRO A 71 4.13 8.24 3.27
C PRO A 71 2.64 7.89 3.06
N MET A 72 1.78 8.91 2.94
CA MET A 72 0.36 8.71 2.66
C MET A 72 0.08 8.29 1.22
N VAL A 73 0.82 8.83 0.26
CA VAL A 73 0.75 8.41 -1.15
C VAL A 73 1.20 6.96 -1.29
N ARG A 74 2.36 6.57 -0.73
CA ARG A 74 2.81 5.16 -0.72
C ARG A 74 1.74 4.23 -0.15
N ARG A 75 1.13 4.62 0.97
CA ARG A 75 0.08 3.82 1.61
C ARG A 75 -1.19 3.71 0.76
N ALA A 76 -1.63 4.80 0.14
CA ALA A 76 -2.82 4.82 -0.71
C ALA A 76 -2.62 3.95 -1.95
N VAL A 77 -1.47 4.06 -2.63
CA VAL A 77 -1.18 3.22 -3.80
C VAL A 77 -1.01 1.75 -3.41
N GLY A 78 -0.34 1.45 -2.29
CA GLY A 78 -0.24 0.07 -1.80
C GLY A 78 -1.59 -0.58 -1.46
N ARG A 79 -2.51 0.20 -0.88
CA ARG A 79 -3.90 -0.25 -0.69
C ARG A 79 -4.59 -0.50 -2.02
N ALA A 80 -4.46 0.43 -2.96
CA ALA A 80 -5.05 0.30 -4.29
C ALA A 80 -4.54 -0.94 -5.03
N LEU A 81 -3.25 -1.27 -4.92
CA LEU A 81 -2.68 -2.52 -5.42
C LEU A 81 -3.28 -3.76 -4.73
N THR A 82 -3.55 -3.69 -3.43
CA THR A 82 -4.17 -4.79 -2.67
C THR A 82 -5.60 -5.07 -3.14
N TYR A 83 -6.38 -4.01 -3.38
CA TYR A 83 -7.81 -4.11 -3.69
C TYR A 83 -8.17 -3.85 -5.15
N LYS A 84 -7.17 -3.80 -6.03
CA LYS A 84 -7.35 -3.67 -7.47
C LYS A 84 -8.05 -2.37 -7.90
N ASP A 85 -7.76 -1.26 -7.21
CA ASP A 85 -8.39 0.04 -7.43
C ASP A 85 -7.47 0.99 -8.21
N ILE A 86 -7.41 0.82 -9.53
CA ILE A 86 -6.50 1.59 -10.38
C ILE A 86 -6.77 3.10 -10.35
N THR A 87 -8.03 3.50 -10.23
CA THR A 87 -8.42 4.91 -10.14
C THR A 87 -7.85 5.54 -8.88
N ALA A 88 -7.97 4.87 -7.73
CA ALA A 88 -7.37 5.35 -6.48
C ALA A 88 -5.84 5.41 -6.55
N ALA A 89 -5.18 4.42 -7.16
CA ALA A 89 -3.73 4.42 -7.34
C ALA A 89 -3.25 5.63 -8.16
N ARG A 90 -3.85 5.85 -9.35
CA ARG A 90 -3.52 6.97 -10.23
C ARG A 90 -3.78 8.32 -9.56
N ALA A 91 -4.92 8.46 -8.88
CA ALA A 91 -5.26 9.69 -8.16
C ALA A 91 -4.28 10.00 -7.02
N ALA A 92 -3.89 8.98 -6.24
CA ALA A 92 -2.92 9.16 -5.16
C ALA A 92 -1.53 9.54 -5.68
N LEU A 93 -1.04 8.85 -6.71
CA LEU A 93 0.25 9.17 -7.32
C LEU A 93 0.24 10.58 -7.93
N GLN A 94 -0.84 10.97 -8.60
CA GLN A 94 -1.01 12.32 -9.14
C GLN A 94 -0.97 13.41 -8.07
N LYS A 95 -1.54 13.16 -6.89
CA LYS A 95 -1.42 14.07 -5.72
C LYS A 95 0.02 14.15 -5.23
N GLY A 96 0.75 13.03 -5.19
CA GLY A 96 2.18 13.00 -4.87
C GLY A 96 3.03 13.85 -5.82
N ILE A 97 2.82 13.69 -7.13
CA ILE A 97 3.50 14.48 -8.16
C ILE A 97 3.23 15.98 -7.97
N LYS A 98 1.95 16.37 -7.82
CA LYS A 98 1.56 17.78 -7.61
C LYS A 98 2.14 18.36 -6.31
N GLY A 99 2.19 17.55 -5.25
CA GLY A 99 2.74 17.92 -3.96
C GLY A 99 4.27 17.97 -3.92
N LYS A 100 4.94 17.53 -4.99
CA LYS A 100 6.41 17.41 -5.08
C LYS A 100 6.96 16.68 -3.85
N ILE A 101 6.42 15.48 -3.59
CA ILE A 101 6.96 14.59 -2.56
C ILE A 101 8.33 14.06 -3.00
N GLU A 102 9.06 13.47 -2.05
CA GLU A 102 10.38 12.90 -2.29
C GLU A 102 10.37 11.83 -3.40
N THR A 103 11.46 11.75 -4.16
CA THR A 103 11.63 10.78 -5.26
C THR A 103 11.46 9.35 -4.78
N GLU A 104 11.93 9.03 -3.58
CA GLU A 104 11.74 7.71 -2.97
C GLU A 104 10.27 7.32 -2.89
N ASP A 105 9.41 8.22 -2.38
CA ASP A 105 7.98 7.94 -2.27
C ASP A 105 7.30 7.82 -3.64
N LEU A 106 7.73 8.62 -4.62
CA LEU A 106 7.24 8.55 -6.00
C LEU A 106 7.59 7.21 -6.66
N VAL A 107 8.83 6.75 -6.53
CA VAL A 107 9.28 5.49 -7.13
C VAL A 107 8.54 4.29 -6.53
N HIS A 108 8.40 4.22 -5.20
CA HIS A 108 7.62 3.15 -4.56
C HIS A 108 6.15 3.17 -4.98
N GLY A 109 5.55 4.37 -5.12
CA GLY A 109 4.21 4.54 -5.66
C GLY A 109 4.12 4.07 -7.12
N ALA A 110 5.07 4.45 -7.96
CA ALA A 110 5.12 4.09 -9.38
C ALA A 110 5.27 2.57 -9.56
N LEU A 111 6.13 1.91 -8.78
CA LEU A 111 6.28 0.44 -8.79
C LEU A 111 4.97 -0.28 -8.48
N CYS A 112 4.25 0.18 -7.45
CA CYS A 112 2.97 -0.41 -7.08
C CYS A 112 1.91 -0.19 -8.18
N LEU A 113 1.87 0.99 -8.80
CA LEU A 113 0.95 1.27 -9.90
C LEU A 113 1.30 0.44 -11.15
N MET A 114 2.58 0.32 -11.52
CA MET A 114 3.04 -0.53 -12.63
C MET A 114 2.59 -1.98 -12.45
N LEU A 115 2.78 -2.52 -11.23
CA LEU A 115 2.34 -3.89 -10.91
C LEU A 115 0.82 -4.04 -11.00
N LEU A 116 0.07 -3.02 -10.55
CA LEU A 116 -1.39 -3.02 -10.64
C LEU A 116 -1.88 -2.94 -12.09
N GLU A 117 -1.30 -2.05 -12.90
CA GLU A 117 -1.59 -1.92 -14.34
C GLU A 117 -1.37 -3.26 -15.05
N ARG A 118 -0.23 -3.90 -14.79
CA ARG A 118 0.06 -5.24 -15.32
C ARG A 118 -0.91 -6.31 -14.82
N GLU A 119 -1.25 -6.32 -13.53
CA GLU A 119 -2.19 -7.31 -12.97
C GLU A 119 -3.59 -7.18 -13.58
N LEU A 120 -4.01 -5.97 -13.93
CA LEU A 120 -5.32 -5.70 -14.53
C LEU A 120 -5.33 -5.73 -16.06
N GLY A 121 -4.15 -5.80 -16.71
CA GLY A 121 -4.05 -5.65 -18.16
C GLY A 121 -4.41 -4.24 -18.66
N GLU A 122 -4.29 -3.24 -17.77
CA GLU A 122 -4.61 -1.85 -18.06
C GLU A 122 -3.44 -1.15 -18.75
N ALA A 123 -3.75 -0.27 -19.71
CA ALA A 123 -2.72 0.47 -20.42
C ALA A 123 -2.02 1.48 -19.49
N PRO A 124 -0.68 1.60 -19.54
CA PRO A 124 0.05 2.61 -18.76
C PRO A 124 -0.39 4.03 -19.12
N ASP A 125 -0.48 4.91 -18.11
CA ASP A 125 -0.84 6.32 -18.32
C ASP A 125 0.37 7.26 -18.53
N GLY A 126 1.56 6.67 -18.68
CA GLY A 126 2.84 7.34 -18.91
C GLY A 126 3.46 8.05 -17.71
N LYS A 127 2.77 8.16 -16.56
CA LYS A 127 3.34 8.83 -15.36
C LYS A 127 4.40 7.97 -14.70
N VAL A 128 4.16 6.65 -14.65
CA VAL A 128 5.10 5.67 -14.08
C VAL A 128 6.44 5.75 -14.82
N ASP A 129 6.42 5.67 -16.16
CA ASP A 129 7.64 5.67 -16.97
C ASP A 129 8.50 6.91 -16.75
N ARG A 130 7.87 8.08 -16.61
CA ARG A 130 8.56 9.35 -16.33
C ARG A 130 9.22 9.35 -14.95
N ILE A 131 8.47 8.98 -13.90
CA ILE A 131 8.99 8.90 -12.52
C ILE A 131 10.19 7.94 -12.46
N LEU A 132 10.06 6.77 -13.10
CA LEU A 132 11.11 5.78 -13.09
C LEU A 132 12.32 6.23 -13.93
N LEU A 133 12.10 6.96 -15.04
CA LEU A 133 13.19 7.54 -15.83
C LEU A 133 14.02 8.50 -14.99
N ASP A 134 13.37 9.44 -14.30
CA ASP A 134 14.05 10.49 -13.54
C ASP A 134 14.84 9.93 -12.34
N ALA A 135 14.55 8.70 -11.92
CA ALA A 135 15.18 8.04 -10.78
C ALA A 135 16.35 7.09 -11.14
N VAL A 136 16.64 6.84 -12.43
CA VAL A 136 17.64 5.83 -12.82
C VAL A 136 19.09 6.22 -12.59
N ASP A 137 19.41 7.50 -12.41
CA ASP A 137 20.79 8.00 -12.46
C ASP A 137 21.53 7.98 -11.10
N GLY A 138 20.94 7.38 -10.05
CA GLY A 138 21.55 7.27 -8.72
C GLY A 138 22.06 5.87 -8.35
N ASP A 139 22.86 5.76 -7.30
CA ASP A 139 23.33 4.46 -6.78
C ASP A 139 22.50 3.93 -5.60
N GLU A 140 21.64 4.79 -5.05
CA GLU A 140 20.70 4.47 -3.98
C GLU A 140 19.77 3.31 -4.35
N TRP A 141 19.24 2.62 -3.33
CA TRP A 141 18.32 1.50 -3.51
C TRP A 141 17.12 1.84 -4.41
N THR A 142 16.56 3.04 -4.25
CA THR A 142 15.47 3.58 -5.07
C THR A 142 15.82 3.58 -6.57
N SER A 143 17.04 3.90 -6.93
CA SER A 143 17.50 3.89 -8.32
C SER A 143 17.67 2.47 -8.86
N GLN A 144 18.09 1.51 -8.03
CA GLN A 144 18.13 0.10 -8.40
C GLN A 144 16.72 -0.45 -8.70
N LEU A 145 15.74 -0.10 -7.87
CA LEU A 145 14.34 -0.44 -8.11
C LEU A 145 13.82 0.17 -9.42
N ALA A 146 14.15 1.42 -9.71
CA ALA A 146 13.76 2.09 -10.96
C ALA A 146 14.38 1.41 -12.19
N ARG A 147 15.67 1.05 -12.14
CA ARG A 147 16.36 0.30 -13.20
C ARG A 147 15.73 -1.07 -13.43
N TRP A 148 15.41 -1.81 -12.36
CA TRP A 148 14.73 -3.10 -12.46
C TRP A 148 13.34 -2.97 -13.10
N ALA A 149 12.55 -1.99 -12.68
CA ALA A 149 11.22 -1.76 -13.23
C ALA A 149 11.25 -1.44 -14.72
N ARG A 150 12.30 -0.74 -15.17
CA ARG A 150 12.55 -0.42 -16.57
C ARG A 150 13.23 -1.53 -17.36
N GLY A 151 13.50 -2.69 -16.75
CA GLY A 151 14.14 -3.83 -17.40
C GLY A 151 15.66 -3.70 -17.61
N MET A 152 16.30 -2.70 -17.01
CA MET A 152 17.76 -2.54 -17.03
C MET A 152 18.46 -3.51 -16.07
N LEU A 153 17.73 -3.99 -15.06
CA LEU A 153 18.16 -5.08 -14.18
C LEU A 153 17.13 -6.22 -14.26
N ASN A 154 17.63 -7.45 -14.31
CA ASN A 154 16.80 -8.65 -14.14
C ASN A 154 16.58 -8.96 -12.63
N ASP A 155 15.79 -10.00 -12.34
CA ASP A 155 15.42 -10.36 -10.96
C ASP A 155 16.61 -10.84 -10.11
N GLU A 156 17.61 -11.46 -10.73
CA GLU A 156 18.82 -11.91 -10.02
C GLU A 156 19.72 -10.71 -9.70
N GLN A 157 19.89 -9.80 -10.66
CA GLN A 157 20.66 -8.57 -10.49
C GLN A 157 20.05 -7.67 -9.41
N LEU A 158 18.72 -7.49 -9.38
CA LEU A 158 18.07 -6.72 -8.32
C LEU A 158 18.31 -7.34 -6.93
N ARG A 159 18.27 -8.67 -6.81
CA ARG A 159 18.58 -9.34 -5.53
C ARG A 159 20.03 -9.13 -5.12
N ALA A 160 20.95 -9.17 -6.08
CA ALA A 160 22.37 -8.99 -5.82
C ALA A 160 22.73 -7.57 -5.34
N THR A 161 22.00 -6.54 -5.79
CA THR A 161 22.22 -5.15 -5.35
C THR A 161 21.63 -4.83 -3.98
N ALA A 162 20.74 -5.67 -3.45
CA ALA A 162 20.09 -5.47 -2.15
C ALA A 162 21.06 -5.73 -0.97
N SER A 163 21.62 -4.64 -0.44
CA SER A 163 22.65 -4.68 0.60
C SER A 163 22.07 -4.92 2.00
N LYS A 164 20.95 -4.25 2.32
CA LYS A 164 20.30 -4.31 3.64
C LYS A 164 19.24 -5.41 3.68
N TYR A 165 18.92 -5.84 4.90
CA TYR A 165 17.84 -6.81 5.11
C TYR A 165 16.50 -6.30 4.58
N SER A 166 16.15 -5.03 4.80
CA SER A 166 14.92 -4.42 4.26
C SER A 166 14.87 -4.42 2.73
N GLU A 167 15.97 -4.04 2.09
CA GLU A 167 16.10 -4.00 0.61
C GLU A 167 15.88 -5.40 0.01
N ARG A 168 16.38 -6.45 0.65
CA ARG A 168 16.16 -7.84 0.21
C ARG A 168 14.69 -8.25 0.30
N ILE A 169 13.99 -7.81 1.36
CA ILE A 169 12.56 -8.08 1.54
C ILE A 169 11.72 -7.30 0.50
N GLU A 170 12.08 -6.05 0.23
CA GLU A 170 11.43 -5.26 -0.82
C GLU A 170 11.64 -5.86 -2.22
N ALA A 171 12.87 -6.27 -2.53
CA ALA A 171 13.18 -6.97 -3.79
C ALA A 171 12.32 -8.23 -3.96
N GLU A 172 12.28 -9.07 -2.92
CA GLU A 172 11.48 -10.30 -2.93
C GLU A 172 9.99 -10.00 -3.13
N PHE A 173 9.47 -8.93 -2.52
CA PHE A 173 8.09 -8.49 -2.74
C PHE A 173 7.84 -8.12 -4.20
N TYR A 174 8.62 -7.21 -4.78
CA TYR A 174 8.40 -6.72 -6.14
C TYR A 174 8.56 -7.83 -7.19
N ILE A 175 9.57 -8.69 -7.01
CA ILE A 175 9.79 -9.85 -7.90
C ILE A 175 8.62 -10.84 -7.81
N SER A 176 8.16 -11.15 -6.59
CA SER A 176 7.01 -12.04 -6.38
C SER A 176 5.73 -11.48 -6.99
N MET A 177 5.47 -10.18 -6.82
CA MET A 177 4.32 -9.52 -7.43
C MET A 177 4.38 -9.57 -8.96
N ARG A 178 5.55 -9.34 -9.58
CA ARG A 178 5.72 -9.40 -11.04
C ARG A 178 5.45 -10.81 -11.61
N ALA A 179 5.72 -11.85 -10.82
CA ALA A 179 5.58 -13.25 -11.22
C ALA A 179 4.14 -13.81 -11.10
N GLN A 180 3.17 -13.08 -10.53
CA GLN A 180 1.81 -13.60 -10.28
C GLN A 180 1.04 -14.06 -11.54
N GLY A 181 1.49 -13.72 -12.76
CA GLY A 181 0.89 -14.18 -14.03
C GLY A 181 1.59 -15.33 -14.75
N SER A 182 2.85 -15.65 -14.42
CA SER A 182 3.66 -16.67 -15.12
C SER A 182 4.10 -17.84 -14.22
N GLY A 183 4.03 -17.68 -12.90
CA GLY A 183 4.50 -18.67 -11.92
C GLY A 183 3.81 -18.50 -10.57
N GLN A 184 2.48 -18.67 -10.56
CA GLN A 184 1.62 -18.28 -9.44
C GLN A 184 1.97 -18.93 -8.09
N ALA A 185 2.45 -20.18 -8.11
CA ALA A 185 2.86 -20.90 -6.90
C ALA A 185 4.12 -20.27 -6.26
N ALA A 186 5.18 -20.08 -7.05
CA ALA A 186 6.42 -19.46 -6.59
C ALA A 186 6.22 -18.01 -6.13
N ALA A 187 5.40 -17.26 -6.87
CA ALA A 187 5.00 -15.90 -6.51
C ALA A 187 4.27 -15.86 -5.16
N THR A 188 3.38 -16.82 -4.90
CA THR A 188 2.65 -16.92 -3.64
C THR A 188 3.58 -17.26 -2.47
N GLU A 189 4.52 -18.19 -2.66
CA GLU A 189 5.51 -18.52 -1.63
C GLU A 189 6.44 -17.34 -1.30
N GLY A 190 6.86 -16.56 -2.30
CA GLY A 190 7.63 -15.34 -2.07
C GLY A 190 6.86 -14.30 -1.24
N LEU A 191 5.57 -14.08 -1.56
CA LEU A 191 4.73 -13.20 -0.75
C LEU A 191 4.52 -13.71 0.68
N LYS A 192 4.42 -15.03 0.89
CA LYS A 192 4.34 -15.62 2.25
C LYS A 192 5.62 -15.32 3.04
N ARG A 193 6.79 -15.47 2.42
CA ARG A 193 8.07 -15.12 3.06
C ARG A 193 8.11 -13.65 3.48
N VAL A 194 7.73 -12.74 2.58
CA VAL A 194 7.65 -11.29 2.87
C VAL A 194 6.70 -11.01 4.04
N ALA A 195 5.49 -11.60 4.03
CA ALA A 195 4.47 -11.40 5.06
C ALA A 195 4.90 -11.90 6.46
N ALA A 196 5.77 -12.91 6.52
CA ALA A 196 6.26 -13.48 7.77
C ALA A 196 7.35 -12.63 8.46
N THR A 197 7.90 -11.62 7.79
CA THR A 197 9.00 -10.82 8.34
C THR A 197 8.57 -9.86 9.47
N PRO A 198 9.46 -9.50 10.42
CA PRO A 198 9.13 -8.57 11.49
C PRO A 198 9.16 -7.09 11.07
N LEU A 199 9.41 -6.77 9.79
CA LEU A 199 9.53 -5.40 9.28
C LEU A 199 8.16 -4.73 9.12
N ILE A 200 7.51 -4.42 10.25
CA ILE A 200 6.13 -3.91 10.31
C ILE A 200 5.93 -2.56 9.62
N ASP A 201 7.00 -1.77 9.49
CA ASP A 201 6.95 -0.42 8.92
C ASP A 201 7.06 -0.42 7.39
N LEU A 202 7.53 -1.52 6.77
CA LEU A 202 7.56 -1.67 5.32
C LEU A 202 6.14 -1.81 4.76
N VAL A 203 5.87 -1.02 3.70
CA VAL A 203 4.57 -1.02 3.04
C VAL A 203 4.33 -2.35 2.32
N GLU A 204 5.39 -2.91 1.77
CA GLU A 204 5.47 -4.15 1.00
C GLU A 204 5.07 -5.35 1.87
N VAL A 205 5.58 -5.40 3.11
CA VAL A 205 5.17 -6.42 4.11
C VAL A 205 3.70 -6.31 4.44
N ARG A 206 3.18 -5.09 4.59
CA ARG A 206 1.75 -4.88 4.82
C ARG A 206 0.91 -5.33 3.62
N ILE A 207 1.30 -4.99 2.39
CA ILE A 207 0.58 -5.40 1.18
C ILE A 207 0.56 -6.93 1.08
N ALA A 208 1.70 -7.58 1.29
CA ALA A 208 1.78 -9.05 1.26
C ALA A 208 0.82 -9.69 2.29
N ARG A 209 0.79 -9.16 3.52
CA ARG A 209 -0.15 -9.61 4.56
C ARG A 209 -1.60 -9.41 4.17
N ASP A 210 -1.95 -8.22 3.67
CA ASP A 210 -3.33 -7.88 3.34
C ASP A 210 -3.82 -8.70 2.12
N ARG A 211 -2.95 -9.03 1.16
CA ARG A 211 -3.28 -9.91 0.02
C ARG A 211 -3.41 -11.38 0.39
N LEU A 212 -2.65 -11.86 1.37
CA LEU A 212 -2.69 -13.24 1.87
C LEU A 212 -3.74 -13.45 2.96
N ALA A 213 -4.27 -12.38 3.54
CA ALA A 213 -5.24 -12.47 4.61
C ALA A 213 -6.53 -13.17 4.16
N PRO A 214 -7.09 -14.08 4.99
CA PRO A 214 -8.39 -14.66 4.70
C PRO A 214 -9.45 -13.57 4.68
N LYS A 215 -10.41 -13.67 3.76
CA LYS A 215 -11.56 -12.77 3.72
C LYS A 215 -12.46 -13.06 4.92
N LEU A 216 -12.61 -12.07 5.80
CA LEU A 216 -13.54 -12.17 6.91
C LEU A 216 -14.96 -11.91 6.41
N GLN A 217 -15.88 -12.82 6.69
CA GLN A 217 -17.30 -12.68 6.35
C GLN A 217 -18.06 -12.10 7.54
N THR A 218 -17.79 -10.85 7.89
CA THR A 218 -18.49 -10.16 8.99
C THR A 218 -19.07 -8.85 8.52
N LYS A 219 -20.24 -8.49 9.07
CA LYS A 219 -20.94 -7.23 8.76
C LYS A 219 -20.62 -6.19 9.82
N ILE A 220 -20.57 -4.93 9.41
CA ILE A 220 -20.46 -3.81 10.34
C ILE A 220 -21.71 -3.79 11.22
N PRO A 221 -21.58 -3.74 12.56
CA PRO A 221 -22.75 -3.70 13.45
C PRO A 221 -23.61 -2.46 13.20
N ALA A 222 -24.93 -2.65 13.08
CA ALA A 222 -25.89 -1.60 12.71
C ALA A 222 -25.92 -0.39 13.66
N LYS A 223 -25.42 -0.55 14.89
CA LYS A 223 -25.29 0.54 15.88
C LYS A 223 -24.26 1.59 15.50
N TYR A 224 -23.34 1.30 14.58
CA TYR A 224 -22.34 2.27 14.12
C TYR A 224 -22.86 3.04 12.91
N ARG A 225 -22.90 4.37 13.03
CA ARG A 225 -23.09 5.28 11.89
C ARG A 225 -21.74 5.58 11.27
N LEU A 226 -21.51 5.10 10.06
CA LEU A 226 -20.31 5.40 9.29
C LEU A 226 -20.40 6.81 8.71
N PRO A 227 -19.28 7.56 8.67
CA PRO A 227 -19.21 8.88 8.06
C PRO A 227 -19.12 8.85 6.52
#